data_AF-A0A9X5R1D3-F1
#
_entry.id   AF-A0A9X5R1D3-F1
#
_cell.length_a   1.000
_cell.length_b   1.000
_cell.length_c   1.000
_cell.angle_alpha   90.00
_cell.angle_beta   90.00
_cell.angle_gamma   90.00
#
_symmetry.space_group_name_H-M   'P 1'
#
loop_
_entity.id
_entity.type
_entity.pdbx_description
1 polymer ?
#
loop_
_entity_poly.entity_id
_entity_poly.type
_entity_poly.pdbx_seq_one_letter_code
_entity_poly.pdbx_strand_id
1 'polypeptide(L)'
;MTIRLDAEYPPDPVFEPGIRRAPSRGFRLTDEQTRTALRNALRYLPSELHEKAAPEFLEELRTYGRIYAYRWRPAGHIKGRPIDEYEGRCTEGKAFQVQIDNNLDFDVALYPYELVTYGETGSVCQNWLQYRLIKKYLEQLTEDTTLVVMSGHPLGLFPSRPEAPRVIITNGLMVGRFDNQRDWEICEEMGVANYGQMTAGGWMYIGPQGIVHGTFNTILNAGRIRLGIPADGDLSGVLFVSSGLGGMSGAQPKAAEIAHAVGIIAEVDMSRIQTRLDQGWVGHVSEDLDEVFALAQKHIAERTPISIAYHGNIVDLLQYAVDHDIDIPLLSDQTSCHAAYDGGYCPQGLSFEQRTELLATDRDEYRRRVDATLRKHFELVRTLTERGTYFFDYGNAFMNAIYESGVTEIAKDGDNRNGFIWPSYVED
;
A
#
# COMPACT_ATOMS: atom_id res chain seq x y z
N MET A 1 7.72 -10.75 -36.45
CA MET A 1 8.09 -11.73 -35.41
C MET A 1 6.88 -11.92 -34.51
N THR A 2 6.47 -13.15 -34.22
CA THR A 2 5.37 -13.43 -33.29
C THR A 2 5.95 -13.78 -31.93
N ILE A 3 5.72 -12.93 -30.93
CA ILE A 3 6.17 -13.17 -29.54
C ILE A 3 5.07 -13.93 -28.82
N ARG A 4 5.39 -15.13 -28.32
CA ARG A 4 4.48 -16.01 -27.58
C ARG A 4 5.26 -16.79 -26.52
N LEU A 5 4.53 -17.33 -25.55
CA LEU A 5 5.08 -18.31 -24.62
C LEU A 5 5.29 -19.64 -25.34
N ASP A 6 6.33 -20.35 -24.92
CA ASP A 6 6.65 -21.68 -25.44
C ASP A 6 5.62 -22.69 -24.93
N ALA A 7 5.44 -23.80 -25.64
CA ALA A 7 4.53 -24.87 -25.25
C ALA A 7 5.12 -25.78 -24.17
N GLU A 8 5.66 -25.15 -23.13
CA GLU A 8 6.20 -25.81 -21.95
C GLU A 8 5.15 -25.75 -20.82
N TYR A 9 4.97 -26.87 -20.14
CA TYR A 9 4.17 -26.96 -18.94
C TYR A 9 5.09 -27.19 -17.73
N PRO A 10 5.48 -26.12 -17.00
CA PRO A 10 6.42 -26.21 -15.89
C PRO A 10 5.94 -27.14 -14.77
N PRO A 11 6.83 -27.60 -13.87
CA PRO A 11 6.43 -28.35 -12.68
C PRO A 11 5.57 -27.50 -11.74
N ASP A 12 4.98 -28.15 -10.73
CA ASP A 12 4.13 -27.46 -9.75
C ASP A 12 4.90 -26.34 -9.02
N PRO A 13 4.24 -25.20 -8.73
CA PRO A 13 4.89 -24.09 -8.06
C PRO A 13 5.29 -24.48 -6.63
N VAL A 14 6.50 -24.09 -6.23
CA VAL A 14 7.01 -24.27 -4.87
C VAL A 14 7.02 -22.92 -4.17
N PHE A 15 6.39 -22.85 -3.00
CA PHE A 15 6.34 -21.65 -2.17
C PHE A 15 7.15 -21.86 -0.89
N GLU A 16 8.07 -20.94 -0.63
CA GLU A 16 8.82 -20.91 0.62
C GLU A 16 7.91 -20.55 1.81
N PRO A 17 7.94 -21.33 2.92
CA PRO A 17 7.21 -20.99 4.13
C PRO A 17 7.67 -19.65 4.73
N GLY A 18 6.75 -18.92 5.37
CA GLY A 18 7.07 -17.67 6.06
C GLY A 18 7.09 -16.42 5.18
N ILE A 19 7.06 -16.56 3.85
CA ILE A 19 6.87 -15.43 2.94
C ILE A 19 5.39 -15.05 2.88
N ARG A 20 5.10 -13.75 3.03
CA ARG A 20 3.73 -13.21 3.01
C ARG A 20 3.02 -13.53 1.68
N ARG A 21 1.73 -13.82 1.77
CA ARG A 21 0.85 -14.15 0.63
C ARG A 21 -0.33 -13.21 0.61
N ALA A 22 -0.79 -12.82 -0.58
CA ALA A 22 -1.99 -12.01 -0.67
C ALA A 22 -3.20 -12.81 -0.13
N PRO A 23 -4.09 -12.18 0.65
CA PRO A 23 -5.32 -12.84 1.09
C PRO A 23 -6.23 -13.15 -0.10
N SER A 24 -7.13 -14.11 0.06
CA SER A 24 -8.17 -14.37 -0.94
C SER A 24 -9.00 -13.10 -1.16
N ARG A 25 -9.24 -12.77 -2.43
CA ARG A 25 -10.05 -11.62 -2.83
C ARG A 25 -11.53 -11.96 -2.97
N GLY A 26 -11.90 -13.22 -2.72
CA GLY A 26 -13.25 -13.74 -2.93
C GLY A 26 -13.53 -14.03 -4.41
N PHE A 27 -14.52 -14.88 -4.67
CA PHE A 27 -14.94 -15.26 -6.02
C PHE A 27 -16.40 -14.86 -6.22
N ARG A 28 -16.67 -13.94 -7.16
CA ARG A 28 -18.00 -13.31 -7.36
C ARG A 28 -18.53 -13.44 -8.79
N LEU A 29 -17.76 -14.06 -9.68
CA LEU A 29 -18.15 -14.19 -11.08
C LEU A 29 -19.35 -15.13 -11.26
N THR A 30 -20.23 -14.76 -12.20
CA THR A 30 -21.23 -15.70 -12.75
C THR A 30 -20.55 -16.81 -13.55
N ASP A 31 -21.26 -17.89 -13.87
CA ASP A 31 -20.74 -18.97 -14.71
C ASP A 31 -20.23 -18.47 -16.07
N GLU A 32 -20.91 -17.50 -16.69
CA GLU A 32 -20.51 -16.92 -17.97
C GLU A 32 -19.24 -16.07 -17.83
N GLN A 33 -19.17 -15.24 -16.79
CA GLN A 33 -17.98 -14.46 -16.49
C GLN A 33 -16.79 -15.36 -16.14
N THR A 34 -17.02 -16.44 -15.41
CA THR A 34 -15.99 -17.44 -15.06
C THR A 34 -15.40 -18.10 -16.30
N ARG A 35 -16.26 -18.53 -17.24
CA ARG A 35 -15.80 -19.07 -18.54
C ARG A 35 -15.00 -18.02 -19.32
N THR A 36 -15.41 -16.76 -19.26
CA THR A 36 -14.71 -15.65 -19.91
C THR A 36 -13.35 -15.39 -19.26
N ALA A 37 -13.26 -15.39 -17.93
CA ALA A 37 -12.02 -15.24 -17.17
C ALA A 37 -11.00 -16.33 -17.54
N LEU A 38 -11.46 -17.59 -17.63
CA LEU A 38 -10.61 -18.70 -18.08
C LEU A 38 -10.11 -18.50 -19.51
N ARG A 39 -10.98 -18.12 -20.45
CA ARG A 39 -10.57 -17.82 -21.84
C ARG A 39 -9.55 -16.67 -21.86
N ASN A 40 -9.76 -15.64 -21.03
CA ASN A 40 -8.86 -14.51 -20.92
C ASN A 40 -7.48 -14.89 -20.39
N ALA A 41 -7.37 -15.82 -19.44
CA ALA A 41 -6.07 -16.32 -18.98
C ALA A 41 -5.41 -17.24 -20.03
N LEU A 42 -6.19 -18.16 -20.62
CA LEU A 42 -5.70 -19.13 -21.60
C LEU A 42 -5.21 -18.48 -22.91
N ARG A 43 -5.63 -17.24 -23.23
CA ARG A 43 -5.18 -16.52 -24.43
C ARG A 43 -3.66 -16.34 -24.52
N TYR A 44 -2.96 -16.42 -23.39
CA TYR A 44 -1.50 -16.28 -23.32
C TYR A 44 -0.75 -17.59 -23.56
N LEU A 45 -1.43 -18.73 -23.53
CA LEU A 45 -0.84 -20.05 -23.70
C LEU A 45 -1.13 -20.63 -25.10
N PRO A 46 -0.20 -21.42 -25.67
CA PRO A 46 -0.50 -22.28 -26.80
C PRO A 46 -1.71 -23.18 -26.53
N SER A 47 -2.55 -23.41 -27.55
CA SER A 47 -3.82 -24.14 -27.41
C SER A 47 -3.66 -25.57 -26.91
N GLU A 48 -2.52 -26.21 -27.21
CA GLU A 48 -2.17 -27.55 -26.73
C GLU A 48 -2.02 -27.65 -25.20
N LEU A 49 -1.81 -26.52 -24.51
CA LEU A 49 -1.75 -26.50 -23.05
C LEU A 49 -3.11 -26.22 -22.38
N HIS A 50 -4.13 -25.85 -23.16
CA HIS A 50 -5.39 -25.34 -22.59
C HIS A 50 -6.13 -26.37 -21.76
N GLU A 51 -6.21 -27.63 -22.23
CA GLU A 51 -6.88 -28.72 -21.50
C GLU A 51 -6.25 -28.97 -20.14
N LYS A 52 -4.92 -28.83 -20.05
CA LYS A 52 -4.16 -29.06 -18.81
C LYS A 52 -4.18 -27.86 -17.88
N ALA A 53 -4.10 -26.64 -18.42
CA ALA A 53 -4.05 -25.41 -17.64
C ALA A 53 -5.43 -24.94 -17.12
N ALA A 54 -6.50 -25.20 -17.86
CA ALA A 54 -7.83 -24.69 -17.52
C ALA A 54 -8.34 -25.13 -16.14
N PRO A 55 -8.21 -26.41 -15.71
CA PRO A 55 -8.62 -26.83 -14.37
C PRO A 55 -7.83 -26.12 -13.26
N GLU A 56 -6.53 -25.94 -13.45
CA GLU A 56 -5.65 -25.26 -12.50
C GLU A 56 -6.00 -23.77 -12.37
N PHE A 57 -6.23 -23.09 -13.50
CA PHE A 57 -6.68 -21.70 -13.50
C PHE A 57 -8.06 -21.54 -12.87
N LEU A 58 -8.97 -22.50 -13.07
CA LEU A 58 -10.28 -22.46 -12.42
C LEU A 58 -10.16 -22.63 -10.89
N GLU A 59 -9.25 -23.48 -10.44
CA GLU A 59 -8.99 -23.68 -9.01
C GLU A 59 -8.37 -22.43 -8.38
N GLU A 60 -7.38 -21.82 -9.03
CA GLU A 60 -6.81 -20.54 -8.57
C GLU A 60 -7.90 -19.45 -8.49
N LEU A 61 -8.71 -19.31 -9.55
CA LEU A 61 -9.78 -18.32 -9.61
C LEU A 61 -10.79 -18.48 -8.47
N ARG A 62 -11.21 -19.73 -8.17
CA ARG A 62 -12.17 -20.01 -7.10
C ARG A 62 -11.57 -19.83 -5.71
N THR A 63 -10.31 -20.20 -5.53
CA THR A 63 -9.63 -20.16 -4.22
C THR A 63 -9.25 -18.73 -3.85
N TYR A 64 -8.69 -17.99 -4.80
CA TYR A 64 -8.05 -16.71 -4.53
C TYR A 64 -8.84 -15.52 -5.08
N GLY A 65 -9.84 -15.76 -5.92
CA GLY A 65 -10.49 -14.71 -6.72
C GLY A 65 -9.64 -14.27 -7.92
N ARG A 66 -8.50 -14.91 -8.18
CA ARG A 66 -7.59 -14.50 -9.26
C ARG A 66 -6.89 -15.69 -9.88
N ILE A 67 -6.55 -15.55 -11.16
CA ILE A 67 -5.69 -16.48 -11.87
C ILE A 67 -4.30 -15.86 -11.91
N TYR A 68 -3.40 -16.29 -11.02
CA TYR A 68 -2.01 -15.84 -10.99
C TYR A 68 -1.14 -16.64 -11.97
N ALA A 69 -1.59 -17.82 -12.36
CA ALA A 69 -0.87 -18.80 -13.16
C ALA A 69 0.48 -19.16 -12.51
N TYR A 70 0.44 -19.57 -11.24
CA TYR A 70 1.64 -19.74 -10.39
C TYR A 70 2.69 -20.65 -11.00
N ARG A 71 2.28 -21.68 -11.75
CA ARG A 71 3.17 -22.58 -12.48
C ARG A 71 4.14 -21.87 -13.42
N TRP A 72 3.76 -20.73 -13.99
CA TRP A 72 4.62 -19.94 -14.88
C TRP A 72 5.47 -18.90 -14.14
N ARG A 73 5.45 -18.85 -12.80
CA ARG A 73 6.38 -18.02 -12.05
C ARG A 73 7.83 -18.50 -12.28
N PRO A 74 8.82 -17.61 -12.48
CA PRO A 74 10.24 -17.99 -12.44
C PRO A 74 10.63 -18.59 -11.08
N ALA A 75 11.45 -19.64 -11.07
CA ALA A 75 11.91 -20.25 -9.82
C ALA A 75 12.87 -19.34 -9.04
N GLY A 76 12.95 -19.51 -7.72
CA GLY A 76 13.84 -18.73 -6.84
C GLY A 76 13.29 -17.35 -6.48
N HIS A 77 14.09 -16.54 -5.79
CA HIS A 77 13.76 -15.16 -5.47
C HIS A 77 14.09 -14.28 -6.68
N ILE A 78 13.12 -13.50 -7.14
CA ILE A 78 13.35 -12.47 -8.15
C ILE A 78 14.09 -11.34 -7.44
N LYS A 79 15.10 -10.75 -8.10
CA LYS A 79 15.83 -9.57 -7.62
C LYS A 79 16.21 -8.68 -8.80
N GLY A 80 16.26 -7.37 -8.58
CA GLY A 80 16.85 -6.43 -9.53
C GLY A 80 18.36 -6.68 -9.65
N ARG A 81 18.83 -7.19 -10.79
CA ARG A 81 20.24 -7.48 -11.04
C ARG A 81 20.96 -6.33 -11.76
N PRO A 82 22.30 -6.31 -11.82
CA PRO A 82 23.02 -5.39 -12.69
C PRO A 82 22.47 -5.41 -14.12
N ILE A 83 22.33 -4.23 -14.74
CA ILE A 83 21.67 -4.08 -16.05
C ILE A 83 22.31 -4.93 -17.16
N ASP A 84 23.62 -5.18 -17.07
CA ASP A 84 24.38 -5.95 -18.04
C ASP A 84 24.07 -7.45 -18.03
N GLU A 85 23.39 -7.95 -16.99
CA GLU A 85 22.92 -9.34 -16.91
C GLU A 85 21.58 -9.58 -17.62
N TYR A 86 20.95 -8.52 -18.14
CA TYR A 86 19.68 -8.61 -18.87
C TYR A 86 19.90 -8.66 -20.37
N GLU A 87 19.18 -9.55 -21.04
CA GLU A 87 19.09 -9.61 -22.49
C GLU A 87 18.21 -8.48 -23.01
N GLY A 88 18.59 -7.85 -24.12
CA GLY A 88 17.83 -6.76 -24.71
C GLY A 88 18.53 -6.12 -25.88
N ARG A 89 17.76 -5.63 -26.85
CA ARG A 89 18.27 -4.93 -28.05
C ARG A 89 18.51 -3.43 -27.84
N CYS A 90 17.98 -2.85 -26.77
CA CYS A 90 18.30 -1.49 -26.33
C CYS A 90 18.48 -1.44 -24.80
N THR A 91 19.14 -0.38 -24.32
CA THR A 91 19.43 -0.17 -22.89
C THR A 91 18.17 -0.02 -22.06
N GLU A 92 17.17 0.71 -22.57
CA GLU A 92 15.91 0.94 -21.86
C GLU A 92 15.15 -0.38 -21.65
N GLY A 93 15.13 -1.26 -22.66
CA GLY A 93 14.54 -2.59 -22.54
C GLY A 93 15.16 -3.41 -21.40
N LYS A 94 16.48 -3.31 -21.20
CA LYS A 94 17.17 -3.93 -20.07
C LYS A 94 16.84 -3.23 -18.74
N ALA A 95 16.84 -1.89 -18.73
CA ALA A 95 16.53 -1.11 -17.54
C ALA A 95 15.12 -1.40 -17.00
N PHE A 96 14.10 -1.50 -17.86
CA PHE A 96 12.74 -1.86 -17.42
C PHE A 96 12.69 -3.27 -16.82
N GLN A 97 13.50 -4.20 -17.32
CA GLN A 97 13.59 -5.54 -16.75
C GLN A 97 14.18 -5.54 -15.34
N VAL A 98 15.21 -4.71 -15.07
CA VAL A 98 15.75 -4.49 -13.72
C VAL A 98 14.65 -3.97 -12.80
N GLN A 99 13.93 -2.94 -13.24
CA GLN A 99 12.90 -2.27 -12.45
C GLN A 99 11.71 -3.19 -12.12
N ILE A 100 11.26 -3.98 -13.10
CA ILE A 100 10.20 -4.99 -12.89
C ILE A 100 10.65 -6.01 -11.84
N ASP A 101 11.88 -6.50 -11.93
CA ASP A 101 12.38 -7.49 -10.99
C ASP A 101 12.59 -6.88 -9.59
N ASN A 102 13.02 -5.63 -9.49
CA ASN A 102 13.08 -4.89 -8.23
C ASN A 102 11.70 -4.73 -7.58
N ASN A 103 10.67 -4.41 -8.36
CA ASN A 103 9.29 -4.34 -7.86
C ASN A 103 8.73 -5.69 -7.37
N LEU A 104 9.34 -6.80 -7.77
CA LEU A 104 8.97 -8.17 -7.39
C LEU A 104 10.02 -8.82 -6.48
N ASP A 105 11.00 -8.05 -6.02
CA ASP A 105 12.02 -8.53 -5.11
C ASP A 105 11.39 -8.95 -3.78
N PHE A 106 11.84 -10.06 -3.22
CA PHE A 106 11.31 -10.61 -1.96
C PHE A 106 11.60 -9.69 -0.77
N ASP A 107 12.61 -8.85 -0.88
CA ASP A 107 12.94 -7.83 0.13
C ASP A 107 12.13 -6.53 -0.06
N VAL A 108 11.43 -6.37 -1.18
CA VAL A 108 10.74 -5.13 -1.58
C VAL A 108 9.22 -5.30 -1.64
N ALA A 109 8.75 -6.35 -2.32
CA ALA A 109 7.35 -6.58 -2.62
C ALA A 109 6.57 -7.11 -1.41
N LEU A 110 5.33 -6.65 -1.26
CA LEU A 110 4.45 -7.07 -0.18
C LEU A 110 3.99 -8.53 -0.31
N TYR A 111 3.58 -8.94 -1.52
CA TYR A 111 3.21 -10.32 -1.84
C TYR A 111 3.90 -10.76 -3.13
N PRO A 112 5.19 -11.13 -3.07
CA PRO A 112 6.02 -11.34 -4.26
C PRO A 112 5.53 -12.50 -5.15
N TYR A 113 4.83 -13.48 -4.58
CA TYR A 113 4.23 -14.59 -5.34
C TYR A 113 2.98 -14.17 -6.13
N GLU A 114 2.28 -13.13 -5.69
CA GLU A 114 1.04 -12.61 -6.27
C GLU A 114 1.26 -11.35 -7.12
N LEU A 115 2.53 -11.02 -7.42
CA LEU A 115 2.95 -9.84 -8.17
C LEU A 115 2.57 -8.49 -7.54
N VAL A 116 2.24 -8.47 -6.25
CA VAL A 116 1.84 -7.26 -5.51
C VAL A 116 3.05 -6.64 -4.84
N THR A 117 3.37 -5.41 -5.24
CA THR A 117 4.49 -4.66 -4.68
C THR A 117 4.11 -3.95 -3.38
N TYR A 118 2.99 -3.21 -3.32
CA TYR A 118 2.54 -2.53 -2.10
C TYR A 118 1.06 -2.14 -2.16
N GLY A 119 0.55 -1.59 -1.05
CA GLY A 119 -0.84 -1.11 -0.97
C GLY A 119 -1.88 -2.21 -1.07
N GLU A 120 -1.55 -3.41 -0.59
CA GLU A 120 -2.37 -4.64 -0.58
C GLU A 120 -2.72 -5.22 -1.96
N THR A 121 -2.99 -4.41 -2.98
CA THR A 121 -3.40 -4.84 -4.33
C THR A 121 -2.56 -4.25 -5.45
N GLY A 122 -1.71 -3.27 -5.16
CA GLY A 122 -0.85 -2.59 -6.13
C GLY A 122 0.17 -3.53 -6.75
N SER A 123 -0.03 -3.89 -8.01
CA SER A 123 0.67 -5.00 -8.67
C SER A 123 1.32 -4.61 -9.99
N VAL A 124 2.40 -5.32 -10.32
CA VAL A 124 3.20 -5.11 -11.54
C VAL A 124 2.41 -5.47 -12.80
N CYS A 125 1.69 -6.59 -12.75
CA CYS A 125 0.74 -7.09 -13.75
C CYS A 125 -0.16 -8.16 -13.10
N GLN A 126 -1.15 -8.68 -13.83
CA GLN A 126 -2.18 -9.54 -13.24
C GLN A 126 -1.69 -10.96 -12.93
N ASN A 127 -0.78 -11.50 -13.75
CA ASN A 127 -0.36 -12.90 -13.65
C ASN A 127 1.03 -13.16 -14.24
N TRP A 128 1.57 -14.33 -13.92
CA TRP A 128 2.92 -14.73 -14.34
C TRP A 128 3.07 -14.95 -15.85
N LEU A 129 1.97 -15.19 -16.57
CA LEU A 129 1.98 -15.28 -18.04
C LEU A 129 2.27 -13.90 -18.65
N GLN A 130 1.61 -12.86 -18.13
CA GLN A 130 1.86 -11.48 -18.52
C GLN A 130 3.28 -11.05 -18.17
N TYR A 131 3.77 -11.36 -16.96
CA TYR A 131 5.16 -11.11 -16.58
C TYR A 131 6.13 -11.68 -17.62
N ARG A 132 6.03 -12.98 -17.94
CA ARG A 132 6.93 -13.63 -18.91
C ARG A 132 6.85 -13.00 -20.30
N LEU A 133 5.64 -12.67 -20.77
CA LEU A 133 5.47 -12.00 -22.05
C LEU A 133 6.06 -10.60 -22.06
N ILE A 134 5.87 -9.81 -21.00
CA ILE A 134 6.49 -8.49 -20.86
C ILE A 134 8.01 -8.61 -20.98
N LYS A 135 8.64 -9.55 -20.26
CA LYS A 135 10.10 -9.78 -20.35
C LYS A 135 10.52 -10.12 -21.80
N LYS A 136 9.84 -11.06 -22.46
CA LYS A 136 10.10 -11.40 -23.88
C LYS A 136 9.92 -10.19 -24.82
N TYR A 137 8.95 -9.31 -24.57
CA TYR A 137 8.77 -8.08 -25.36
C TYR A 137 9.90 -7.08 -25.11
N LEU A 138 10.31 -6.88 -23.86
CA LEU A 138 11.40 -5.99 -23.49
C LEU A 138 12.77 -6.43 -24.06
N GLU A 139 13.00 -7.74 -24.17
CA GLU A 139 14.18 -8.29 -24.85
C GLU A 139 14.22 -7.93 -26.35
N GLN A 140 13.06 -7.83 -26.99
CA GLN A 140 12.94 -7.50 -28.43
C GLN A 140 12.74 -6.01 -28.70
N LEU A 141 12.56 -5.19 -27.66
CA LEU A 141 12.37 -3.74 -27.75
C LEU A 141 13.59 -3.07 -28.37
N THR A 142 13.36 -2.15 -29.30
CA THR A 142 14.39 -1.35 -29.97
C THR A 142 14.13 0.14 -29.76
N GLU A 143 15.09 0.99 -30.15
CA GLU A 143 14.92 2.44 -30.12
C GLU A 143 13.80 2.94 -31.05
N ASP A 144 13.43 2.17 -32.08
CA ASP A 144 12.36 2.51 -33.04
C ASP A 144 11.00 1.85 -32.71
N THR A 145 10.85 1.30 -31.50
CA THR A 145 9.59 0.69 -31.08
C THR A 145 9.17 1.12 -29.68
N THR A 146 7.88 1.03 -29.41
CA THR A 146 7.26 1.27 -28.10
C THR A 146 6.42 0.07 -27.73
N LEU A 147 6.64 -0.48 -26.52
CA LEU A 147 5.77 -1.48 -25.92
C LEU A 147 4.54 -0.80 -25.30
N VAL A 148 3.35 -1.24 -25.68
CA VAL A 148 2.11 -0.79 -25.04
C VAL A 148 1.63 -1.87 -24.07
N VAL A 149 1.43 -1.50 -22.80
CA VAL A 149 0.93 -2.37 -21.74
C VAL A 149 -0.39 -1.82 -21.22
N MET A 150 -1.44 -2.64 -21.25
CA MET A 150 -2.79 -2.29 -20.81
C MET A 150 -3.18 -3.12 -19.59
N SER A 151 -3.17 -2.52 -18.40
CA SER A 151 -3.47 -3.17 -17.14
C SER A 151 -2.68 -4.48 -16.97
N GLY A 152 -1.37 -4.42 -17.16
CA GLY A 152 -0.48 -5.59 -17.13
C GLY A 152 -0.46 -6.44 -18.40
N HIS A 153 -1.45 -6.35 -19.30
CA HIS A 153 -1.42 -7.06 -20.58
C HIS A 153 -0.45 -6.38 -21.57
N PRO A 154 0.62 -7.06 -22.03
CA PRO A 154 1.46 -6.52 -23.09
C PRO A 154 0.74 -6.64 -24.43
N LEU A 155 0.15 -5.54 -24.90
CA LEU A 155 -0.60 -5.48 -26.16
C LEU A 155 0.33 -5.75 -27.36
N GLY A 156 1.55 -5.21 -27.32
CA GLY A 156 2.58 -5.47 -28.31
C GLY A 156 3.55 -4.32 -28.52
N LEU A 157 4.48 -4.53 -29.46
CA LEU A 157 5.44 -3.54 -29.92
C LEU A 157 4.87 -2.82 -31.15
N PHE A 158 4.89 -1.49 -31.11
CA PHE A 158 4.44 -0.63 -32.20
C PHE A 158 5.61 0.23 -32.70
N PRO A 159 5.72 0.51 -34.01
CA PRO A 159 6.72 1.43 -34.53
C PRO A 159 6.61 2.80 -33.85
N SER A 160 7.74 3.35 -33.44
CA SER A 160 7.87 4.70 -32.89
C SER A 160 9.20 5.31 -33.31
N ARG A 161 9.58 6.44 -32.69
CA ARG A 161 10.84 7.17 -32.96
C ARG A 161 11.76 7.09 -31.75
N PRO A 162 13.09 7.22 -31.89
CA PRO A 162 14.03 7.17 -30.77
C PRO A 162 13.68 8.09 -29.58
N GLU A 163 13.06 9.25 -29.81
CA GLU A 163 12.68 10.18 -28.75
C GLU A 163 11.34 9.85 -28.06
N ALA A 164 10.60 8.86 -28.56
CA ALA A 164 9.35 8.42 -27.95
C ALA A 164 9.61 7.59 -26.67
N PRO A 165 8.65 7.54 -25.74
CA PRO A 165 8.71 6.57 -24.64
C PRO A 165 8.86 5.15 -25.17
N ARG A 166 9.78 4.38 -24.60
CA ARG A 166 10.00 2.97 -24.94
C ARG A 166 8.88 2.06 -24.43
N VAL A 167 8.17 2.47 -23.38
CA VAL A 167 6.99 1.77 -22.86
C VAL A 167 5.90 2.79 -22.52
N ILE A 168 4.65 2.48 -22.87
CA ILE A 168 3.45 3.19 -22.43
C ILE A 168 2.60 2.22 -21.62
N ILE A 169 2.30 2.58 -20.37
CA ILE A 169 1.55 1.73 -19.44
C ILE A 169 0.27 2.46 -19.03
N THR A 170 -0.85 1.74 -19.08
CA THR A 170 -2.07 2.11 -18.39
C THR A 170 -2.40 1.04 -17.36
N ASN A 171 -2.95 1.41 -16.20
CA ASN A 171 -3.39 0.47 -15.17
C ASN A 171 -4.76 0.91 -14.65
N GLY A 172 -5.74 0.01 -14.69
CA GLY A 172 -7.03 0.21 -14.03
C GLY A 172 -7.88 1.33 -14.63
N LEU A 173 -7.66 1.71 -15.89
CA LEU A 173 -8.51 2.72 -16.54
C LEU A 173 -9.91 2.13 -16.81
N MET A 174 -10.89 2.62 -16.06
CA MET A 174 -12.29 2.22 -16.15
C MET A 174 -13.13 3.33 -16.78
N VAL A 175 -14.23 2.97 -17.45
CA VAL A 175 -15.22 3.95 -17.90
C VAL A 175 -15.92 4.48 -16.65
N GLY A 176 -16.01 5.81 -16.48
CA GLY A 176 -16.37 6.45 -15.19
C GLY A 176 -17.62 5.91 -14.48
N ARG A 177 -18.65 5.42 -15.19
CA ARG A 177 -19.82 4.77 -14.57
C ARG A 177 -19.47 3.49 -13.80
N PHE A 178 -18.45 2.78 -14.25
CA PHE A 178 -17.94 1.51 -13.71
C PHE A 178 -16.62 1.70 -12.95
N ASP A 179 -16.16 2.95 -12.76
CA ASP A 179 -14.96 3.26 -11.99
C ASP A 179 -15.30 3.28 -10.50
N ASN A 180 -15.60 2.10 -9.98
CA ASN A 180 -15.91 1.86 -8.57
C ASN A 180 -15.38 0.49 -8.15
N GLN A 181 -15.17 0.31 -6.85
CA GLN A 181 -14.54 -0.88 -6.28
C GLN A 181 -15.23 -2.19 -6.72
N ARG A 182 -16.57 -2.21 -6.73
CA ARG A 182 -17.34 -3.41 -7.07
C ARG A 182 -17.11 -3.86 -8.52
N ASP A 183 -17.24 -2.93 -9.45
CA ASP A 183 -17.05 -3.24 -10.88
C ASP A 183 -15.58 -3.52 -11.21
N TRP A 184 -14.66 -2.81 -10.55
CA TRP A 184 -13.22 -3.06 -10.66
C TRP A 184 -12.85 -4.49 -10.20
N GLU A 185 -13.38 -4.96 -9.06
CA GLU A 185 -13.14 -6.34 -8.57
C GLU A 185 -13.56 -7.38 -9.61
N ILE A 186 -14.76 -7.23 -10.19
CA ILE A 186 -15.24 -8.14 -11.25
C ILE A 186 -14.29 -8.11 -12.45
N CYS A 187 -13.85 -6.93 -12.88
CA CYS A 187 -12.92 -6.78 -14.00
C CYS A 187 -11.53 -7.37 -13.71
N GLU A 188 -11.08 -7.32 -12.46
CA GLU A 188 -9.84 -7.94 -12.03
C GLU A 188 -9.95 -9.47 -12.01
N GLU A 189 -11.02 -10.04 -11.42
CA GLU A 189 -11.33 -11.48 -11.44
C GLU A 189 -11.41 -12.01 -12.89
N MET A 190 -11.93 -11.19 -13.82
CA MET A 190 -12.02 -11.52 -15.25
C MET A 190 -10.70 -11.35 -16.03
N GLY A 191 -9.63 -10.82 -15.43
CA GLY A 191 -8.35 -10.59 -16.10
C GLY A 191 -8.37 -9.46 -17.14
N VAL A 192 -9.14 -8.40 -16.88
CA VAL A 192 -9.28 -7.22 -17.77
C VAL A 192 -8.95 -5.88 -17.11
N ALA A 193 -8.79 -5.84 -15.78
CA ALA A 193 -8.28 -4.67 -15.05
C ALA A 193 -7.16 -5.07 -14.07
N ASN A 194 -6.24 -4.15 -13.79
CA ASN A 194 -5.14 -4.34 -12.85
C ASN A 194 -4.95 -3.04 -12.07
N TYR A 195 -4.92 -3.11 -10.74
CA TYR A 195 -4.58 -1.94 -9.94
C TYR A 195 -3.07 -1.83 -9.81
N GLY A 196 -2.49 -0.85 -10.51
CA GLY A 196 -1.05 -0.61 -10.53
C GLY A 196 -0.54 0.28 -9.40
N GLN A 197 -1.40 0.78 -8.52
CA GLN A 197 -1.05 1.89 -7.62
C GLN A 197 -0.36 3.02 -8.45
N MET A 198 0.67 3.67 -7.91
CA MET A 198 1.50 4.66 -8.57
C MET A 198 2.75 4.02 -9.16
N THR A 199 3.56 3.37 -8.32
CA THR A 199 4.90 2.89 -8.68
C THR A 199 4.99 1.37 -8.84
N ALA A 200 3.94 0.62 -8.45
CA ALA A 200 3.90 -0.84 -8.59
C ALA A 200 3.75 -1.24 -10.07
N GLY A 201 2.66 -0.82 -10.70
CA GLY A 201 2.39 -1.02 -12.12
C GLY A 201 3.18 -0.08 -13.04
N GLY A 202 3.81 0.96 -12.47
CA GLY A 202 4.73 1.85 -13.19
C GLY A 202 6.19 1.38 -13.20
N TRP A 203 6.51 0.28 -12.51
CA TRP A 203 7.84 -0.34 -12.45
C TRP A 203 8.92 0.63 -11.98
N MET A 204 8.73 1.22 -10.79
CA MET A 204 9.66 2.21 -10.24
C MET A 204 9.58 2.33 -8.72
N TYR A 205 9.13 1.28 -8.02
CA TYR A 205 9.04 1.27 -6.56
C TYR A 205 10.41 0.94 -5.98
N ILE A 206 10.96 1.83 -5.15
CA ILE A 206 12.32 1.70 -4.60
C ILE A 206 12.30 1.31 -3.11
N GLY A 207 11.26 0.60 -2.70
CA GLY A 207 11.02 0.35 -1.29
C GLY A 207 10.59 1.62 -0.55
N PRO A 208 10.71 1.62 0.78
CA PRO A 208 10.09 2.63 1.61
C PRO A 208 10.89 3.96 1.73
N GLN A 209 12.10 4.04 1.13
CA GLN A 209 12.93 5.26 1.14
C GLN A 209 12.20 6.50 0.60
N GLY A 210 11.44 6.35 -0.50
CA GLY A 210 10.69 7.47 -1.08
C GLY A 210 9.70 8.09 -0.09
N ILE A 211 9.04 7.25 0.71
CA ILE A 211 8.10 7.70 1.73
C ILE A 211 8.81 8.30 2.94
N VAL A 212 9.96 7.74 3.38
CA VAL A 212 10.74 8.34 4.47
C VAL A 212 11.10 9.79 4.15
N HIS A 213 11.59 10.07 2.95
CA HIS A 213 11.91 11.44 2.53
C HIS A 213 10.67 12.34 2.43
N GLY A 214 9.56 11.82 1.89
CA GLY A 214 8.29 12.54 1.84
C GLY A 214 7.81 12.94 3.24
N THR A 215 7.75 11.96 4.16
CA THR A 215 7.30 12.17 5.53
C THR A 215 8.21 13.09 6.33
N PHE A 216 9.52 12.96 6.17
CA PHE A 216 10.47 13.89 6.76
C PHE A 216 10.17 15.35 6.36
N ASN A 217 9.93 15.60 5.07
CA ASN A 217 9.61 16.95 4.60
C ASN A 217 8.25 17.43 5.12
N THR A 218 7.24 16.56 5.17
CA THR A 218 5.91 16.90 5.69
C THR A 218 5.98 17.35 7.14
N ILE A 219 6.57 16.55 8.03
CA ILE A 219 6.61 16.88 9.47
C ILE A 219 7.51 18.09 9.74
N LEU A 220 8.63 18.22 9.03
CA LEU A 220 9.55 19.36 9.20
C LEU A 220 8.90 20.67 8.73
N ASN A 221 8.18 20.65 7.61
CA ASN A 221 7.45 21.82 7.13
C ASN A 221 6.26 22.16 8.03
N ALA A 222 5.55 21.16 8.58
CA ALA A 222 4.54 21.40 9.61
C ALA A 222 5.15 22.14 10.82
N GLY A 223 6.30 21.69 11.32
CA GLY A 223 7.03 22.38 12.38
C GLY A 223 7.43 23.81 12.02
N ARG A 224 7.93 24.04 10.80
CA ARG A 224 8.29 25.39 10.33
C ARG A 224 7.09 26.34 10.26
N ILE A 225 6.00 25.88 9.62
CA ILE A 225 4.82 26.71 9.36
C ILE A 225 4.02 26.96 10.65
N ARG A 226 3.92 25.95 11.52
CA ARG A 226 2.97 25.95 12.65
C ARG A 226 3.63 26.18 14.00
N LEU A 227 4.87 25.73 14.18
CA LEU A 227 5.62 25.89 15.44
C LEU A 227 6.72 26.96 15.35
N GLY A 228 6.89 27.61 14.19
CA GLY A 228 7.87 28.67 13.99
C GLY A 228 9.32 28.16 13.97
N ILE A 229 9.54 26.87 13.67
CA ILE A 229 10.89 26.31 13.53
C ILE A 229 11.63 27.04 12.39
N PRO A 230 12.87 27.52 12.60
CA PRO A 230 13.66 28.17 11.55
C PRO A 230 13.90 27.28 10.32
N ALA A 231 14.18 27.91 9.17
CA ALA A 231 14.45 27.17 7.93
C ALA A 231 15.65 26.21 8.05
N ASP A 232 16.66 26.60 8.82
CA ASP A 232 17.87 25.84 9.16
C ASP A 232 17.75 25.04 10.47
N GLY A 233 16.57 25.03 11.10
CA GLY A 233 16.27 24.27 12.32
C GLY A 233 15.68 22.88 12.05
N ASP A 234 15.50 22.13 13.13
CA ASP A 234 14.92 20.78 13.17
C ASP A 234 13.81 20.69 14.24
N LEU A 235 13.28 19.48 14.47
CA LEU A 235 12.20 19.21 15.42
C LEU A 235 12.70 18.78 16.80
N SER A 236 13.95 19.10 17.18
CA SER A 236 14.49 18.75 18.49
C SER A 236 13.62 19.28 19.64
N GLY A 237 13.12 18.37 20.47
CA GLY A 237 12.22 18.67 21.59
C GLY A 237 10.75 18.84 21.18
N VAL A 238 10.37 18.51 19.94
CA VAL A 238 8.98 18.51 19.46
C VAL A 238 8.45 17.08 19.48
N LEU A 239 7.27 16.91 20.09
CA LEU A 239 6.52 15.66 20.04
C LEU A 239 5.67 15.59 18.76
N PHE A 240 5.82 14.49 18.03
CA PHE A 240 4.97 14.10 16.91
C PHE A 240 4.25 12.79 17.23
N VAL A 241 2.91 12.81 17.20
CA VAL A 241 2.08 11.62 17.39
C VAL A 241 1.38 11.26 16.07
N SER A 242 1.35 9.97 15.74
CA SER A 242 0.58 9.46 14.60
C SER A 242 0.25 7.97 14.78
N SER A 243 -0.22 7.32 13.72
CA SER A 243 -0.71 5.95 13.70
C SER A 243 -0.33 5.20 12.44
N GLY A 244 -0.30 3.87 12.54
CA GLY A 244 -0.02 2.93 11.45
C GLY A 244 1.47 2.71 11.22
N LEU A 245 1.86 1.43 11.12
CA LEU A 245 3.21 0.99 10.74
C LEU A 245 3.18 0.04 9.54
N GLY A 246 2.20 0.25 8.65
CA GLY A 246 2.02 -0.47 7.39
C GLY A 246 3.12 -0.19 6.37
N GLY A 247 2.86 -0.46 5.08
CA GLY A 247 3.88 -0.33 4.03
C GLY A 247 4.43 1.10 3.86
N MET A 248 3.53 2.09 3.83
CA MET A 248 3.91 3.51 3.74
C MET A 248 4.05 4.15 5.13
N SER A 249 3.09 3.90 6.02
CA SER A 249 3.07 4.49 7.37
C SER A 249 4.19 4.01 8.29
N GLY A 250 4.81 2.86 7.98
CA GLY A 250 6.03 2.40 8.64
C GLY A 250 7.24 3.33 8.49
N ALA A 251 7.22 4.28 7.56
CA ALA A 251 8.28 5.28 7.39
C ALA A 251 8.24 6.43 8.40
N GLN A 252 7.09 6.65 9.07
CA GLN A 252 6.89 7.77 10.00
C GLN A 252 7.89 7.77 11.18
N PRO A 253 8.14 6.63 11.87
CA PRO A 253 9.19 6.54 12.90
C PRO A 253 10.55 7.07 12.42
N LYS A 254 10.99 6.60 11.24
CA LYS A 254 12.31 6.94 10.74
C LYS A 254 12.40 8.39 10.28
N ALA A 255 11.33 8.89 9.66
CA ALA A 255 11.22 10.30 9.29
C ALA A 255 11.30 11.22 10.52
N ALA A 256 10.59 10.88 11.61
CA ALA A 256 10.64 11.62 12.86
C ALA A 256 12.05 11.69 13.45
N GLU A 257 12.77 10.56 13.49
CA GLU A 257 14.17 10.54 13.94
C GLU A 257 15.09 11.41 13.08
N ILE A 258 14.97 11.34 11.75
CA ILE A 258 15.78 12.14 10.83
C ILE A 258 15.47 13.64 11.00
N ALA A 259 14.22 13.99 11.30
CA ALA A 259 13.80 15.34 11.64
C ALA A 259 14.19 15.77 13.06
N HIS A 260 14.88 14.93 13.84
CA HIS A 260 15.23 15.13 15.24
C HIS A 260 14.02 15.23 16.21
N ALA A 261 12.83 14.79 15.79
CA ALA A 261 11.63 14.78 16.63
C ALA A 261 11.62 13.61 17.63
N VAL A 262 10.75 13.73 18.63
CA VAL A 262 10.27 12.60 19.43
C VAL A 262 8.99 12.09 18.77
N GLY A 263 9.02 10.89 18.21
CA GLY A 263 7.88 10.29 17.50
C GLY A 263 7.21 9.18 18.31
N ILE A 264 5.89 9.22 18.46
CA ILE A 264 5.08 8.11 18.99
C ILE A 264 4.09 7.66 17.92
N ILE A 265 4.19 6.40 17.47
CA ILE A 265 3.35 5.85 16.42
C ILE A 265 2.56 4.65 16.96
N ALA A 266 1.23 4.77 17.00
CA ALA A 266 0.35 3.68 17.44
C ALA A 266 0.15 2.63 16.33
N GLU A 267 0.26 1.35 16.67
CA GLU A 267 -0.03 0.23 15.78
C GLU A 267 -0.61 -0.94 16.58
N VAL A 268 -1.65 -1.59 16.04
CA VAL A 268 -2.33 -2.72 16.70
C VAL A 268 -1.74 -4.07 16.27
N ASP A 269 -1.15 -4.15 15.08
CA ASP A 269 -0.56 -5.36 14.50
C ASP A 269 0.93 -5.48 14.89
N MET A 270 1.22 -6.33 15.87
CA MET A 270 2.59 -6.60 16.33
C MET A 270 3.50 -7.07 15.19
N SER A 271 2.98 -7.74 14.16
CA SER A 271 3.82 -8.17 13.03
C SER A 271 4.37 -6.99 12.24
N ARG A 272 3.63 -5.86 12.18
CA ARG A 272 4.08 -4.62 11.55
C ARG A 272 5.13 -3.93 12.41
N ILE A 273 4.88 -3.82 13.71
CA ILE A 273 5.84 -3.28 14.68
C ILE A 273 7.17 -4.03 14.60
N GLN A 274 7.13 -5.36 14.71
CA GLN A 274 8.32 -6.20 14.66
C GLN A 274 9.10 -5.99 13.36
N THR A 275 8.41 -5.91 12.22
CA THR A 275 9.07 -5.63 10.94
C THR A 275 9.84 -4.31 10.99
N ARG A 276 9.32 -3.25 11.65
CA ARG A 276 9.98 -1.93 11.69
C ARG A 276 11.10 -1.89 12.73
N LEU A 277 10.95 -2.64 13.81
CA LEU A 277 11.99 -2.85 14.80
C LEU A 277 13.19 -3.57 14.18
N ASP A 278 12.95 -4.67 13.45
CA ASP A 278 14.00 -5.44 12.74
C ASP A 278 14.72 -4.59 11.68
N GLN A 279 14.00 -3.66 11.05
CA GLN A 279 14.55 -2.69 10.10
C GLN A 279 15.38 -1.57 10.77
N GLY A 280 15.34 -1.44 12.10
CA GLY A 280 15.95 -0.32 12.83
C GLY A 280 15.25 1.02 12.58
N TRP A 281 13.95 0.97 12.26
CA TRP A 281 13.13 2.14 11.98
C TRP A 281 12.35 2.60 13.20
N VAL A 282 12.07 1.69 14.13
CA VAL A 282 11.52 1.94 15.46
C VAL A 282 12.64 1.72 16.49
N GLY A 283 12.82 2.67 17.42
CA GLY A 283 13.82 2.61 18.47
C GLY A 283 13.35 1.96 19.76
N HIS A 284 12.07 2.12 20.11
CA HIS A 284 11.47 1.54 21.32
C HIS A 284 10.05 1.03 21.04
N VAL A 285 9.64 -0.05 21.72
CA VAL A 285 8.29 -0.61 21.63
C VAL A 285 7.75 -0.78 23.04
N SER A 286 6.52 -0.31 23.28
CA SER A 286 5.82 -0.57 24.53
C SER A 286 4.31 -0.60 24.33
N GLU A 287 3.61 -1.38 25.15
CA GLU A 287 2.16 -1.40 25.31
C GLU A 287 1.70 -0.57 26.53
N ASP A 288 2.65 -0.06 27.33
CA ASP A 288 2.39 0.73 28.53
C ASP A 288 2.43 2.23 28.20
N LEU A 289 1.27 2.89 28.30
CA LEU A 289 1.12 4.31 28.04
C LEU A 289 1.91 5.18 29.03
N ASP A 290 2.04 4.76 30.29
CA ASP A 290 2.87 5.47 31.28
C ASP A 290 4.34 5.46 30.82
N GLU A 291 4.84 4.30 30.39
CA GLU A 291 6.21 4.16 29.87
C GLU A 291 6.42 4.98 28.59
N VAL A 292 5.50 4.87 27.62
CA VAL A 292 5.56 5.54 26.32
C VAL A 292 5.69 7.05 26.51
N PHE A 293 4.83 7.67 27.31
CA PHE A 293 4.88 9.12 27.52
C PHE A 293 6.01 9.54 28.45
N ALA A 294 6.38 8.76 29.47
CA ALA A 294 7.54 9.06 30.30
C ALA A 294 8.84 9.09 29.48
N LEU A 295 9.02 8.12 28.58
CA LEU A 295 10.17 8.05 27.68
C LEU A 295 10.17 9.22 26.69
N ALA A 296 9.00 9.53 26.10
CA ALA A 296 8.87 10.68 25.20
C ALA A 296 9.25 11.99 25.91
N GLN A 297 8.74 12.24 27.12
CA GLN A 297 9.05 13.43 27.90
C GLN A 297 10.53 13.56 28.24
N LYS A 298 11.19 12.44 28.57
CA LYS A 298 12.65 12.42 28.77
C LYS A 298 13.39 12.90 27.52
N HIS A 299 13.07 12.35 26.35
CA HIS A 299 13.72 12.70 25.09
C HIS A 299 13.39 14.12 24.61
N ILE A 300 12.19 14.61 24.90
CA ILE A 300 11.81 16.02 24.67
C ILE A 300 12.71 16.94 25.50
N ALA A 301 12.88 16.66 26.79
CA ALA A 301 13.71 17.45 27.70
C ALA A 301 15.21 17.41 27.33
N GLU A 302 15.69 16.25 26.90
CA GLU A 302 17.08 16.04 26.46
C GLU A 302 17.33 16.55 25.03
N ARG A 303 16.28 16.90 24.27
CA ARG A 303 16.33 17.29 22.86
C ARG A 303 17.02 16.23 21.99
N THR A 304 16.78 14.97 22.31
CA THR A 304 17.34 13.82 21.58
C THR A 304 16.22 13.09 20.84
N PRO A 305 16.42 12.72 19.56
CA PRO A 305 15.38 12.00 18.83
C PRO A 305 15.15 10.61 19.38
N ILE A 306 13.91 10.15 19.27
CA ILE A 306 13.53 8.76 19.48
C ILE A 306 12.27 8.46 18.67
N SER A 307 12.18 7.23 18.16
CA SER A 307 10.93 6.69 17.65
C SER A 307 10.39 5.59 18.56
N ILE A 308 9.15 5.77 19.01
CA ILE A 308 8.44 4.87 19.92
C ILE A 308 7.24 4.29 19.18
N ALA A 309 7.16 2.97 19.07
CA ALA A 309 5.95 2.30 18.64
C ALA A 309 5.10 1.97 19.88
N TYR A 310 3.89 2.50 19.93
CA TYR A 310 2.90 2.09 20.91
C TYR A 310 2.12 0.90 20.35
N HIS A 311 2.24 -0.27 20.98
CA HIS A 311 1.45 -1.44 20.61
C HIS A 311 0.04 -1.32 21.19
N GLY A 312 -0.86 -0.72 20.42
CA GLY A 312 -2.22 -0.44 20.85
C GLY A 312 -2.98 0.44 19.86
N ASN A 313 -4.22 0.77 20.21
CA ASN A 313 -5.05 1.60 19.35
C ASN A 313 -4.71 3.09 19.51
N ILE A 314 -4.64 3.83 18.39
CA ILE A 314 -4.42 5.29 18.41
C ILE A 314 -5.44 6.01 19.30
N VAL A 315 -6.69 5.52 19.36
CA VAL A 315 -7.72 6.14 20.21
C VAL A 315 -7.38 6.01 21.69
N ASP A 316 -6.75 4.92 22.14
CA ASP A 316 -6.29 4.76 23.52
C ASP A 316 -5.13 5.73 23.83
N LEU A 317 -4.19 5.86 22.91
CA LEU A 317 -3.05 6.77 23.02
C LEU A 317 -3.50 8.24 23.14
N LEU A 318 -4.44 8.66 22.28
CA LEU A 318 -4.96 10.03 22.30
C LEU A 318 -5.86 10.30 23.50
N GLN A 319 -6.65 9.31 23.93
CA GLN A 319 -7.47 9.42 25.14
C GLN A 319 -6.58 9.65 26.36
N TYR A 320 -5.49 8.89 26.48
CA TYR A 320 -4.51 9.08 27.53
C TYR A 320 -3.88 10.48 27.51
N ALA A 321 -3.46 10.96 26.33
CA ALA A 321 -2.93 12.32 26.20
C ALA A 321 -3.93 13.40 26.64
N VAL A 322 -5.21 13.25 26.28
CA VAL A 322 -6.29 14.16 26.67
C VAL A 322 -6.53 14.15 28.18
N ASP A 323 -6.58 12.97 28.80
CA ASP A 323 -6.86 12.77 30.22
C ASP A 323 -5.71 13.26 31.12
N HIS A 324 -4.48 13.18 30.63
CA HIS A 324 -3.26 13.58 31.35
C HIS A 324 -2.74 14.96 30.96
N ASP A 325 -3.47 15.70 30.12
CA ASP A 325 -3.12 17.04 29.63
C ASP A 325 -1.73 17.12 28.99
N ILE A 326 -1.41 16.12 28.16
CA ILE A 326 -0.13 16.02 27.47
C ILE A 326 -0.14 16.93 26.25
N ASP A 327 0.84 17.82 26.17
CA ASP A 327 1.06 18.68 25.00
C ASP A 327 1.57 17.86 23.80
N ILE A 328 0.82 17.91 22.70
CA ILE A 328 1.17 17.28 21.42
C ILE A 328 1.20 18.39 20.37
N PRO A 329 2.37 18.96 20.04
CA PRO A 329 2.45 20.04 19.05
C PRO A 329 2.05 19.61 17.64
N LEU A 330 2.44 18.39 17.21
CA LEU A 330 2.13 17.84 15.89
C LEU A 330 1.39 16.51 16.00
N LEU A 331 0.26 16.39 15.31
CA LEU A 331 -0.56 15.19 15.27
C LEU A 331 -0.98 14.86 13.83
N SER A 332 -0.98 13.57 13.48
CA SER A 332 -1.56 13.09 12.21
C SER A 332 -2.15 11.69 12.38
N ASP A 333 -2.64 11.10 11.29
CA ASP A 333 -3.09 9.72 11.22
C ASP A 333 -2.71 9.12 9.85
N GLN A 334 -2.21 7.89 9.86
CA GLN A 334 -1.91 7.15 8.63
C GLN A 334 -2.41 5.70 8.70
N THR A 335 -3.50 5.47 9.44
CA THR A 335 -4.29 4.24 9.31
C THR A 335 -4.86 4.09 7.89
N SER A 336 -5.34 2.91 7.50
CA SER A 336 -5.85 2.69 6.14
C SER A 336 -7.34 3.04 6.02
N CYS A 337 -7.71 4.29 6.32
CA CYS A 337 -9.11 4.75 6.29
C CYS A 337 -9.77 4.71 4.90
N HIS A 338 -8.99 4.70 3.81
CA HIS A 338 -9.48 4.42 2.45
C HIS A 338 -10.18 3.05 2.32
N ALA A 339 -9.94 2.14 3.27
CA ALA A 339 -10.58 0.83 3.38
C ALA A 339 -11.01 0.55 4.84
N ALA A 340 -11.49 1.57 5.57
CA ALA A 340 -11.82 1.48 7.00
C ALA A 340 -12.73 0.27 7.33
N TYR A 341 -13.74 0.04 6.49
CA TYR A 341 -14.74 -1.01 6.66
C TYR A 341 -14.31 -2.39 6.14
N ASP A 342 -13.14 -2.51 5.51
CA ASP A 342 -12.61 -3.74 4.91
C ASP A 342 -11.32 -4.22 5.60
N GLY A 343 -11.11 -3.80 6.86
CA GLY A 343 -9.94 -4.18 7.66
C GLY A 343 -8.80 -3.18 7.68
N GLY A 344 -8.97 -1.99 7.07
CA GLY A 344 -7.97 -0.93 7.10
C GLY A 344 -7.89 -0.16 8.43
N TYR A 345 -8.93 -0.26 9.27
CA TYR A 345 -9.05 0.47 10.53
C TYR A 345 -9.51 -0.45 11.67
N CYS A 346 -8.73 -0.54 12.75
CA CYS A 346 -9.05 -1.43 13.86
C CYS A 346 -9.96 -0.73 14.88
N PRO A 347 -11.14 -1.27 15.21
CA PRO A 347 -11.96 -0.70 16.27
C PRO A 347 -11.25 -0.73 17.63
N GLN A 348 -11.49 0.30 18.45
CA GLN A 348 -10.96 0.38 19.81
C GLN A 348 -11.50 -0.78 20.66
N GLY A 349 -10.68 -1.30 21.58
CA GLY A 349 -11.04 -2.39 22.48
C GLY A 349 -11.02 -3.79 21.84
N LEU A 350 -10.54 -3.92 20.61
CA LEU A 350 -10.27 -5.21 19.96
C LEU A 350 -8.77 -5.35 19.69
N SER A 351 -8.24 -6.57 19.88
CA SER A 351 -6.92 -6.93 19.34
C SER A 351 -6.98 -7.03 17.81
N PHE A 352 -5.82 -7.05 17.16
CA PHE A 352 -5.73 -7.23 15.71
C PHE A 352 -6.37 -8.54 15.22
N GLU A 353 -6.19 -9.63 15.97
CA GLU A 353 -6.75 -10.96 15.69
C GLU A 353 -8.27 -10.94 15.86
N GLN A 354 -8.77 -10.41 16.97
CA GLN A 354 -10.21 -10.28 17.23
C GLN A 354 -10.91 -9.44 16.17
N ARG A 355 -10.26 -8.36 15.76
CA ARG A 355 -10.72 -7.53 14.65
C ARG A 355 -10.80 -8.32 13.34
N THR A 356 -9.76 -9.10 13.03
CA THR A 356 -9.68 -9.90 11.80
C THR A 356 -10.74 -11.00 11.77
N GLU A 357 -10.97 -11.66 12.91
CA GLU A 357 -12.05 -12.62 13.08
C GLU A 357 -13.42 -11.95 12.89
N LEU A 358 -13.66 -10.81 13.56
CA LEU A 358 -14.94 -10.10 13.48
C LEU A 358 -15.27 -9.66 12.05
N LEU A 359 -14.27 -9.17 11.30
CA LEU A 359 -14.44 -8.81 9.89
C LEU A 359 -14.87 -10.00 9.02
N ALA A 360 -14.42 -11.22 9.36
CA ALA A 360 -14.78 -12.43 8.66
C ALA A 360 -16.16 -12.99 9.09
N THR A 361 -16.52 -12.85 10.37
CA THR A 361 -17.71 -13.49 10.94
C THR A 361 -18.95 -12.60 11.01
N ASP A 362 -18.78 -11.30 11.27
CA ASP A 362 -19.87 -10.34 11.47
C ASP A 362 -19.47 -8.92 11.02
N ARG A 363 -19.68 -8.67 9.73
CA ARG A 363 -19.35 -7.38 9.09
C ARG A 363 -20.20 -6.23 9.61
N ASP A 364 -21.46 -6.46 9.99
CA ASP A 364 -22.33 -5.38 10.42
C ASP A 364 -21.90 -4.87 11.81
N GLU A 365 -21.56 -5.78 12.73
CA GLU A 365 -20.99 -5.41 14.02
C GLU A 365 -19.61 -4.76 13.86
N TYR A 366 -18.77 -5.28 12.95
CA TYR A 366 -17.48 -4.65 12.64
C TYR A 366 -17.67 -3.18 12.21
N ARG A 367 -18.56 -2.91 11.26
CA ARG A 367 -18.86 -1.54 10.78
C ARG A 367 -19.35 -0.65 11.90
N ARG A 368 -20.29 -1.12 12.73
CA ARG A 368 -20.82 -0.37 13.88
C ARG A 368 -19.71 0.02 14.86
N ARG A 369 -18.74 -0.86 15.11
CA ARG A 369 -17.59 -0.57 15.98
C ARG A 369 -16.58 0.37 15.32
N VAL A 370 -16.34 0.25 14.02
CA VAL A 370 -15.53 1.22 13.26
C VAL A 370 -16.14 2.60 13.37
N ASP A 371 -17.45 2.75 13.14
CA ASP A 371 -18.14 4.05 13.23
C ASP A 371 -18.02 4.69 14.62
N ALA A 372 -18.23 3.89 15.67
CA ALA A 372 -18.07 4.35 17.05
C ALA A 372 -16.63 4.78 17.36
N THR A 373 -15.64 4.04 16.83
CA THR A 373 -14.22 4.34 17.04
C THR A 373 -13.78 5.60 16.27
N LEU A 374 -14.23 5.78 15.02
CA LEU A 374 -13.93 6.97 14.22
C LEU A 374 -14.52 8.24 14.85
N ARG A 375 -15.75 8.16 15.37
CA ARG A 375 -16.36 9.25 16.14
C ARG A 375 -15.53 9.63 17.35
N LYS A 376 -15.09 8.64 18.13
CA LYS A 376 -14.26 8.90 19.32
C LYS A 376 -12.88 9.46 18.95
N HIS A 377 -12.27 8.96 17.87
CA HIS A 377 -11.01 9.48 17.35
C HIS A 377 -11.15 10.96 16.96
N PHE A 378 -12.21 11.31 16.22
CA PHE A 378 -12.52 12.69 15.88
C PHE A 378 -12.67 13.59 17.12
N GLU A 379 -13.42 13.15 18.14
CA GLU A 379 -13.61 13.93 19.37
C GLU A 379 -12.28 14.24 20.08
N LEU A 380 -11.38 13.26 20.15
CA LEU A 380 -10.06 13.42 20.77
C LEU A 380 -9.16 14.36 19.97
N VAL A 381 -9.11 14.21 18.64
CA VAL A 381 -8.37 15.15 17.77
C VAL A 381 -8.93 16.56 17.94
N ARG A 382 -10.26 16.72 17.98
CA ARG A 382 -10.90 18.01 18.21
C ARG A 382 -10.46 18.62 19.54
N THR A 383 -10.53 17.87 20.63
CA THR A 383 -10.06 18.33 21.95
C THR A 383 -8.59 18.73 21.95
N LEU A 384 -7.71 17.96 21.31
CA LEU A 384 -6.28 18.30 21.21
C LEU A 384 -6.06 19.57 20.38
N THR A 385 -6.75 19.70 19.25
CA THR A 385 -6.65 20.91 18.41
C THR A 385 -7.19 22.17 19.09
N GLU A 386 -8.24 22.04 19.91
CA GLU A 386 -8.73 23.12 20.79
C GLU A 386 -7.69 23.53 21.84
N ARG A 387 -6.79 22.62 22.23
CA ARG A 387 -5.65 22.87 23.15
C ARG A 387 -4.39 23.38 22.45
N GLY A 388 -4.39 23.51 21.12
CA GLY A 388 -3.27 24.07 20.35
C GLY A 388 -2.47 23.05 19.54
N THR A 389 -2.81 21.76 19.56
CA THR A 389 -2.23 20.77 18.66
C THR A 389 -2.50 21.15 17.21
N TYR A 390 -1.46 21.09 16.36
CA TYR A 390 -1.66 21.14 14.93
C TYR A 390 -1.90 19.72 14.37
N PHE A 391 -3.12 19.49 13.90
CA PHE A 391 -3.51 18.27 13.19
C PHE A 391 -3.51 18.49 11.68
N PHE A 392 -3.02 17.49 10.94
CA PHE A 392 -3.13 17.45 9.48
C PHE A 392 -3.45 16.03 9.00
N ASP A 393 -4.34 15.91 8.00
CA ASP A 393 -4.67 14.63 7.35
C ASP A 393 -3.55 14.22 6.39
N TYR A 394 -3.15 12.94 6.46
CA TYR A 394 -2.04 12.39 5.67
C TYR A 394 -2.50 11.79 4.32
N GLY A 395 -3.66 12.19 3.80
CA GLY A 395 -4.20 11.71 2.53
C GLY A 395 -4.65 10.24 2.57
N ASN A 396 -5.04 9.74 3.75
CA ASN A 396 -5.48 8.36 3.96
C ASN A 396 -7.01 8.19 3.96
N ALA A 397 -7.74 9.27 3.63
CA ALA A 397 -9.20 9.39 3.69
C ALA A 397 -9.80 9.34 5.11
N PHE A 398 -9.01 9.65 6.15
CA PHE A 398 -9.48 9.66 7.54
C PHE A 398 -10.67 10.60 7.75
N MET A 399 -10.57 11.85 7.30
CA MET A 399 -11.68 12.81 7.46
C MET A 399 -12.95 12.39 6.70
N ASN A 400 -12.82 11.75 5.54
CA ASN A 400 -13.97 11.20 4.83
C ASN A 400 -14.59 10.01 5.55
N ALA A 401 -13.77 9.10 6.11
CA ALA A 401 -14.27 7.99 6.91
C ALA A 401 -15.02 8.48 8.17
N ILE A 402 -14.53 9.54 8.83
CA ILE A 402 -15.24 10.21 9.93
C ILE A 402 -16.61 10.72 9.45
N TYR A 403 -16.65 11.40 8.29
CA TYR A 403 -17.91 11.90 7.73
C TYR A 403 -18.91 10.76 7.46
N GLU A 404 -18.44 9.68 6.82
CA GLU A 404 -19.25 8.48 6.52
C GLU A 404 -19.77 7.76 7.78
N SER A 405 -19.03 7.83 8.89
CA SER A 405 -19.50 7.33 10.20
C SER A 405 -20.61 8.18 10.85
N GLY A 406 -21.05 9.24 10.16
CA GLY A 406 -22.13 10.13 10.59
C GLY A 406 -21.68 11.28 11.48
N VAL A 407 -20.42 11.71 11.38
CA VAL A 407 -19.92 12.94 12.02
C VAL A 407 -19.86 14.03 10.96
N THR A 408 -20.98 14.73 10.74
CA THR A 408 -21.07 15.72 9.65
C THR A 408 -20.29 17.01 9.90
N GLU A 409 -19.98 17.31 11.16
CA GLU A 409 -19.23 18.51 11.58
C GLU A 409 -17.75 18.51 11.15
N ILE A 410 -17.19 17.37 10.72
CA ILE A 410 -15.86 17.32 10.09
C ILE A 410 -15.85 18.04 8.73
N ALA A 411 -17.01 18.11 8.06
CA ALA A 411 -17.15 18.71 6.75
C ALA A 411 -17.45 20.22 6.84
N LYS A 412 -16.82 21.00 5.96
CA LYS A 412 -17.11 22.44 5.84
C LYS A 412 -18.56 22.62 5.37
N ASP A 413 -19.30 23.47 6.08
CA ASP A 413 -20.72 23.74 5.84
C ASP A 413 -21.62 22.48 5.84
N GLY A 414 -21.17 21.40 6.47
CA GLY A 414 -21.89 20.12 6.54
C GLY A 414 -21.89 19.29 5.26
N ASP A 415 -21.06 19.64 4.28
CA ASP A 415 -20.96 18.94 2.98
C ASP A 415 -19.50 18.64 2.64
N ASN A 416 -19.15 17.35 2.57
CA ASN A 416 -17.77 16.92 2.31
C ASN A 416 -17.25 17.35 0.93
N ARG A 417 -18.12 17.76 0.01
CA ARG A 417 -17.72 18.35 -1.29
C ARG A 417 -17.06 19.72 -1.15
N ASN A 418 -17.25 20.40 -0.02
CA ASN A 418 -16.62 21.68 0.29
C ASN A 418 -15.28 21.50 1.04
N GLY A 419 -14.82 20.26 1.21
CA GLY A 419 -13.65 19.90 2.01
C GLY A 419 -13.95 19.78 3.50
N PHE A 420 -12.90 19.65 4.30
CA PHE A 420 -12.97 19.36 5.73
C PHE A 420 -12.36 20.47 6.59
N ILE A 421 -12.67 20.46 7.89
CA ILE A 421 -12.26 21.51 8.85
C ILE A 421 -10.75 21.51 9.15
N TRP A 422 -10.08 20.36 9.03
CA TRP A 422 -8.63 20.26 9.12
C TRP A 422 -8.02 20.15 7.72
N PRO A 423 -6.81 20.68 7.53
CA PRO A 423 -6.17 20.60 6.24
C PRO A 423 -5.63 19.20 5.96
N SER A 424 -5.62 18.82 4.68
CA SER A 424 -4.73 17.77 4.20
C SER A 424 -3.32 18.34 4.01
N TYR A 425 -2.28 17.56 4.26
CA TYR A 425 -0.89 17.97 3.99
C TYR A 425 -0.62 18.34 2.53
N VAL A 426 -1.51 17.95 1.61
CA VAL A 426 -1.46 18.30 0.19
C VAL A 426 -2.08 19.67 -0.08
N GLU A 427 -3.07 20.06 0.72
CA GLU A 427 -3.82 21.32 0.56
C GLU A 427 -3.18 22.49 1.32
N ASP A 428 -2.59 22.23 2.48
CA ASP A 428 -1.87 23.22 3.32
C ASP A 428 -0.51 23.60 2.72
#